data_AF-A0A6G0A0R4-F1
#
_entry.id   AF-A0A6G0A0R4-F1
#
_cell.length_a   1.000
_cell.length_b   1.000
_cell.length_c   1.000
_cell.angle_alpha   90.00
_cell.angle_beta   90.00
_cell.angle_gamma   90.00
#
_symmetry.space_group_name_H-M   'P 1'
#
loop_
_entity.id
_entity.type
_entity.pdbx_description
1 polymer ?
#
loop_
_entity_poly.entity_id
_entity_poly.type
_entity_poly.pdbx_seq_one_letter_code
_entity_poly.pdbx_strand_id
1 'polypeptide(L)'
;MDAKASSLEMLIHSSPLFVSSMKRLLQRTLAAAGSVAMLAAPLASSAAVTTSFGPGDLIKGSMDTVYYFASNGKRYVFPNAKTYFTWYANFDTVKQIPDNHLSTVPLGGNVTYRPGRKMVKIDTDPRTYVVDRGGVLRHVTSESLAQTLYGLNWNNQIDDIPDGFFINYRLGTAIETASEYQPANVMTLTTTIAQDKGLEEEGVITISIGAPGDGFVPSSITVKRGTRVTWTNRDNMVHNVSGSNWSSGDIAPGQSYTKIYDVVGSFDYHCSIHPAMQATINVVP
;
A
#
# COMPACT_ATOMS: atom_id res chain seq x y z
N MET A 1 -41.93 -42.72 -7.06
CA MET A 1 -42.29 -42.50 -8.47
C MET A 1 -41.47 -41.31 -8.95
N ASP A 2 -40.14 -41.41 -8.92
CA ASP A 2 -39.28 -42.08 -9.92
C ASP A 2 -39.30 -41.31 -11.24
N ALA A 3 -38.29 -40.47 -11.51
CA ALA A 3 -36.96 -40.80 -12.06
C ALA A 3 -36.98 -41.01 -13.57
N LYS A 4 -36.30 -40.11 -14.32
CA LYS A 4 -35.14 -40.49 -15.14
C LYS A 4 -34.37 -39.28 -15.66
N ALA A 5 -33.08 -39.32 -15.37
CA ALA A 5 -32.00 -38.54 -15.93
C ALA A 5 -31.58 -39.07 -17.32
N SER A 6 -30.84 -38.25 -18.08
CA SER A 6 -29.74 -38.58 -19.00
C SER A 6 -29.72 -37.54 -20.13
N SER A 7 -28.63 -36.93 -20.59
CA SER A 7 -27.23 -36.77 -20.18
C SER A 7 -26.74 -35.63 -21.07
N LEU A 8 -25.98 -34.66 -20.56
CA LEU A 8 -25.14 -33.84 -21.44
C LEU A 8 -23.80 -33.65 -20.74
N GLU A 9 -22.77 -34.09 -21.43
CA GLU A 9 -21.42 -34.26 -20.92
C GLU A 9 -20.79 -32.93 -20.45
N MET A 10 -20.14 -33.08 -19.31
CA MET A 10 -19.15 -32.19 -18.74
C MET A 10 -17.94 -32.08 -19.68
N LEU A 11 -17.78 -30.94 -20.34
CA LEU A 11 -16.47 -30.51 -20.85
C LEU A 11 -16.00 -29.29 -20.08
N ILE A 12 -15.13 -29.56 -19.11
CA ILE A 12 -14.27 -28.55 -18.48
C ILE A 12 -13.30 -28.07 -19.57
N HIS A 13 -13.48 -26.83 -20.04
CA HIS A 13 -12.41 -26.08 -20.68
C HIS A 13 -12.08 -24.87 -19.82
N SER A 14 -11.01 -25.02 -19.05
CA SER A 14 -10.26 -23.95 -18.43
C SER A 14 -9.66 -23.06 -19.52
N SER A 15 -10.23 -21.87 -19.72
CA SER A 15 -9.66 -20.83 -20.59
C SER A 15 -8.73 -19.92 -19.78
N PRO A 16 -7.43 -19.84 -20.08
CA PRO A 16 -6.52 -18.88 -19.46
C PRO A 16 -6.51 -17.60 -20.30
N LEU A 17 -7.07 -16.51 -19.78
CA LEU A 17 -6.81 -15.16 -20.30
C LEU A 17 -6.35 -14.27 -19.15
N PHE A 18 -5.10 -14.46 -18.75
CA PHE A 18 -4.36 -13.52 -17.91
C PHE A 18 -3.43 -12.68 -18.79
N VAL A 19 -3.78 -11.39 -18.90
CA VAL A 19 -2.91 -10.21 -19.00
C VAL A 19 -1.61 -10.42 -19.80
N SER A 20 -1.69 -10.21 -21.11
CA SER A 20 -0.55 -9.86 -21.95
C SER A 20 -0.80 -8.48 -22.54
N SER A 21 -0.20 -7.45 -21.96
CA SER A 21 0.05 -6.19 -22.68
C SER A 21 1.22 -5.46 -22.05
N MET A 22 2.43 -5.84 -22.46
CA MET A 22 3.52 -4.90 -22.73
C MET A 22 4.74 -5.67 -23.24
N LYS A 23 4.77 -5.90 -24.55
CA LYS A 23 5.94 -5.76 -25.44
C LYS A 23 5.66 -6.41 -26.80
N ARG A 24 6.04 -5.68 -27.85
CA ARG A 24 6.23 -6.05 -29.27
C ARG A 24 5.06 -5.73 -30.21
N LEU A 25 5.22 -4.62 -30.92
CA LEU A 25 4.90 -4.57 -32.35
C LEU A 25 6.14 -4.06 -33.10
N LEU A 26 6.77 -4.95 -33.86
CA LEU A 26 7.76 -4.61 -34.90
C LEU A 26 7.68 -5.69 -35.98
N GLN A 27 7.13 -5.33 -37.14
CA GLN A 27 7.44 -5.84 -38.49
C GLN A 27 6.73 -4.94 -39.50
N ARG A 28 7.45 -3.99 -40.13
CA ARG A 28 8.23 -4.08 -41.39
C ARG A 28 7.39 -3.83 -42.65
N THR A 29 7.55 -2.64 -43.23
CA THR A 29 7.70 -2.44 -44.68
C THR A 29 8.99 -1.65 -44.92
N LEU A 30 9.85 -2.17 -45.81
CA LEU A 30 11.10 -1.53 -46.24
C LEU A 30 10.82 -0.64 -47.46
N ALA A 31 11.35 0.58 -47.48
CA ALA A 31 11.91 1.19 -48.68
C ALA A 31 12.92 2.31 -48.34
N ALA A 32 14.12 2.16 -48.93
CA ALA A 32 15.11 3.17 -49.33
C ALA A 32 15.93 3.98 -48.28
N ALA A 33 17.21 3.57 -48.20
CA ALA A 33 18.45 4.37 -48.27
C ALA A 33 18.69 5.56 -47.32
N GLY A 34 19.73 5.43 -46.47
CA GLY A 34 20.50 6.57 -45.95
C GLY A 34 20.98 6.41 -44.50
N SER A 35 22.29 6.15 -44.34
CA SER A 35 23.11 6.41 -43.14
C SER A 35 22.79 5.65 -41.84
N VAL A 36 23.68 4.72 -41.49
CA VAL A 36 23.70 4.04 -40.18
C VAL A 36 24.16 5.02 -39.10
N ALA A 37 23.22 5.66 -38.42
CA ALA A 37 23.43 6.14 -37.06
C ALA A 37 22.98 5.03 -36.10
N MET A 38 23.92 4.39 -35.41
CA MET A 38 23.57 3.52 -34.29
C MET A 38 22.96 4.38 -33.17
N LEU A 39 21.62 4.47 -33.13
CA LEU A 39 20.94 4.85 -31.90
C LEU A 39 21.18 3.72 -30.90
N ALA A 40 22.07 3.98 -29.94
CA ALA A 40 22.10 3.22 -28.70
C ALA A 40 20.74 3.39 -28.03
N ALA A 41 19.86 2.40 -28.19
CA ALA A 41 18.68 2.29 -27.36
C ALA A 41 19.16 2.20 -25.90
N PRO A 42 18.57 2.95 -24.96
CA PRO A 42 18.91 2.78 -23.55
C PRO A 42 18.57 1.34 -23.18
N LEU A 43 19.58 0.56 -22.80
CA LEU A 43 19.39 -0.72 -22.16
C LEU A 43 18.50 -0.47 -20.94
N ALA A 44 17.31 -1.08 -20.94
CA ALA A 44 16.46 -1.09 -19.76
C ALA A 44 17.30 -1.64 -18.60
N SER A 45 17.52 -0.81 -17.59
CA SER A 45 18.22 -1.22 -16.37
C SER A 45 17.46 -2.41 -15.77
N SER A 46 18.06 -3.60 -15.82
CA SER A 46 17.53 -4.73 -15.06
C SER A 46 17.70 -4.38 -13.59
N ALA A 47 16.61 -4.37 -12.82
CA ALA A 47 16.67 -4.17 -11.38
C ALA A 47 17.74 -5.12 -10.80
N ALA A 48 18.66 -4.58 -10.01
CA ALA A 48 19.71 -5.38 -9.40
C ALA A 48 19.07 -6.43 -8.48
N VAL A 49 19.49 -7.68 -8.61
CA VAL A 49 19.04 -8.77 -7.73
C VAL A 49 19.74 -8.59 -6.38
N THR A 50 18.96 -8.49 -5.30
CA THR A 50 19.45 -8.39 -3.92
C THR A 50 19.07 -9.63 -3.12
N THR A 51 19.93 -10.02 -2.18
CA THR A 51 19.61 -11.03 -1.15
C THR A 51 19.15 -10.40 0.17
N SER A 52 19.32 -9.08 0.31
CA SER A 52 18.93 -8.32 1.49
C SER A 52 17.63 -7.57 1.26
N PHE A 53 16.67 -7.81 2.14
CA PHE A 53 15.38 -7.14 2.24
C PHE A 53 14.90 -7.23 3.71
N GLY A 54 14.00 -6.33 4.10
CA GLY A 54 13.47 -6.24 5.45
C GLY A 54 12.01 -5.80 5.48
N PRO A 55 11.35 -5.88 6.64
CA PRO A 55 9.95 -5.49 6.79
C PRO A 55 9.66 -4.10 6.20
N GLY A 56 8.58 -3.97 5.44
CA GLY A 56 8.23 -2.75 4.73
C GLY A 56 8.66 -2.74 3.26
N ASP A 57 9.63 -3.58 2.87
CA ASP A 57 10.10 -3.66 1.50
C ASP A 57 9.06 -4.27 0.55
N LEU A 58 9.13 -3.83 -0.70
CA LEU A 58 8.48 -4.50 -1.82
C LEU A 58 9.46 -5.47 -2.46
N ILE A 59 9.05 -6.72 -2.62
CA ILE A 59 9.89 -7.78 -3.18
C ILE A 59 9.21 -8.43 -4.39
N LYS A 60 10.01 -8.89 -5.36
CA LYS A 60 9.55 -9.76 -6.46
C LYS A 60 10.60 -10.83 -6.78
N GLY A 61 10.16 -11.92 -7.39
CA GLY A 61 11.04 -12.95 -7.96
C GLY A 61 11.37 -12.67 -9.42
N SER A 62 11.61 -13.72 -10.19
CA SER A 62 11.75 -13.64 -11.65
C SER A 62 10.45 -13.29 -12.37
N MET A 63 9.29 -13.63 -11.78
CA MET A 63 7.96 -13.29 -12.28
C MET A 63 7.52 -11.88 -11.87
N ASP A 64 6.47 -11.35 -12.51
CA ASP A 64 6.01 -9.96 -12.34
C ASP A 64 5.17 -9.69 -11.09
N THR A 65 4.81 -10.72 -10.32
CA THR A 65 4.08 -10.54 -9.07
C THR A 65 4.93 -9.81 -8.04
N VAL A 66 4.42 -8.67 -7.56
CA VAL A 66 5.01 -7.90 -6.47
C VAL A 66 4.37 -8.32 -5.15
N TYR A 67 5.17 -8.34 -4.09
CA TYR A 67 4.73 -8.63 -2.73
C TYR A 67 5.21 -7.54 -1.77
N TYR A 68 4.39 -7.25 -0.75
CA TYR A 68 4.80 -6.53 0.44
C TYR A 68 5.36 -7.51 1.47
N PHE A 69 6.59 -7.31 1.94
CA PHE A 69 7.17 -8.11 3.01
C PHE A 69 6.88 -7.48 4.38
N ALA A 70 6.15 -8.20 5.22
CA ALA A 70 5.70 -7.71 6.52
C ALA A 70 6.64 -8.17 7.66
N SER A 71 6.58 -7.47 8.79
CA SER A 71 7.32 -7.78 10.02
C SER A 71 7.02 -9.15 10.60
N ASN A 72 5.84 -9.71 10.31
CA ASN A 72 5.48 -11.08 10.70
C ASN A 72 6.19 -12.17 9.86
N GLY A 73 7.15 -11.81 9.01
CA GLY A 73 7.91 -12.73 8.17
C GLY A 73 7.14 -13.28 6.97
N LYS A 74 5.94 -12.74 6.67
CA LYS A 74 5.11 -13.16 5.54
C LYS A 74 5.14 -12.13 4.41
N ARG A 75 4.93 -12.62 3.19
CA ARG A 75 4.73 -11.79 1.99
C ARG A 75 3.24 -11.66 1.66
N TYR A 76 2.79 -10.45 1.35
CA TYR A 76 1.41 -10.13 1.00
C TYR A 76 1.33 -9.76 -0.48
N VAL A 77 0.41 -10.40 -1.19
CA VAL A 77 0.32 -10.29 -2.65
C VAL A 77 -0.45 -9.04 -3.05
N PHE A 78 0.03 -8.29 -4.03
CA PHE A 78 -0.83 -7.30 -4.70
C PHE A 78 -1.72 -8.02 -5.72
N PRO A 79 -3.06 -7.99 -5.58
CA PRO A 79 -3.96 -8.72 -6.48
C PRO A 79 -3.87 -8.27 -7.94
N ASN A 80 -3.63 -6.97 -8.13
CA ASN A 80 -3.52 -6.35 -9.45
C ASN A 80 -2.78 -5.00 -9.35
N ALA A 81 -2.45 -4.44 -10.52
CA ALA A 81 -1.77 -3.16 -10.64
C ALA A 81 -2.58 -1.99 -10.04
N LYS A 82 -3.91 -2.01 -10.15
CA LYS A 82 -4.74 -0.91 -9.60
C LYS A 82 -4.61 -0.83 -8.07
N THR A 83 -4.66 -1.97 -7.38
CA THR A 83 -4.38 -2.02 -5.94
C THR A 83 -2.98 -1.52 -5.62
N TYR A 84 -1.96 -1.96 -6.37
CA TYR A 84 -0.58 -1.48 -6.19
C TYR A 84 -0.45 0.04 -6.29
N PHE A 85 -1.03 0.64 -7.34
CA PHE A 85 -0.96 2.08 -7.59
C PHE A 85 -1.78 2.93 -6.62
N THR A 86 -2.58 2.31 -5.75
CA THR A 86 -3.17 3.04 -4.61
C THR A 86 -2.18 3.25 -3.46
N TRP A 87 -1.12 2.43 -3.39
CA TRP A 87 -0.10 2.46 -2.35
C TRP A 87 1.21 3.11 -2.81
N TYR A 88 1.63 2.86 -4.05
CA TYR A 88 2.92 3.29 -4.58
C TYR A 88 2.77 3.98 -5.93
N ALA A 89 3.60 4.99 -6.21
CA ALA A 89 3.52 5.76 -7.45
C ALA A 89 4.07 4.99 -8.67
N ASN A 90 5.08 4.16 -8.45
CA ASN A 90 5.82 3.42 -9.48
C ASN A 90 6.46 2.17 -8.86
N PHE A 91 7.29 1.46 -9.62
CA PHE A 91 7.96 0.23 -9.20
C PHE A 91 9.42 0.43 -8.74
N ASP A 92 9.88 1.67 -8.59
CA ASP A 92 11.31 1.99 -8.38
C ASP A 92 11.85 1.42 -7.07
N THR A 93 10.99 1.22 -6.07
CA THR A 93 11.33 0.68 -4.76
C THR A 93 11.19 -0.84 -4.66
N VAL A 94 10.77 -1.51 -5.75
CA VAL A 94 10.63 -2.98 -5.77
C VAL A 94 12.00 -3.64 -5.89
N LYS A 95 12.34 -4.47 -4.90
CA LYS A 95 13.56 -5.25 -4.86
C LYS A 95 13.35 -6.59 -5.54
N GLN A 96 14.15 -6.90 -6.56
CA GLN A 96 14.19 -8.24 -7.12
C GLN A 96 15.05 -9.14 -6.23
N ILE A 97 14.50 -10.27 -5.80
CA ILE A 97 15.20 -11.27 -4.98
C ILE A 97 15.27 -12.61 -5.73
N PRO A 98 16.27 -13.47 -5.44
CA PRO A 98 16.32 -14.81 -6.02
C PRO A 98 15.05 -15.63 -5.70
N ASP A 99 14.57 -16.45 -6.64
CA ASP A 99 13.34 -17.23 -6.46
C ASP A 99 13.42 -18.24 -5.30
N ASN A 100 14.62 -18.79 -5.04
CA ASN A 100 14.83 -19.65 -3.88
C ASN A 100 14.64 -18.89 -2.56
N HIS A 101 15.07 -17.62 -2.46
CA HIS A 101 14.78 -16.77 -1.31
C HIS A 101 13.31 -16.39 -1.24
N LEU A 102 12.68 -16.06 -2.37
CA LEU A 102 11.25 -15.74 -2.37
C LEU A 102 10.47 -16.93 -1.82
N SER A 103 10.73 -18.15 -2.30
CA SER A 103 10.01 -19.37 -1.93
C SER A 103 10.02 -19.68 -0.43
N THR A 104 11.02 -19.22 0.33
CA THR A 104 11.08 -19.42 1.79
C THR A 104 10.19 -18.47 2.58
N VAL A 105 9.71 -17.38 1.96
CA VAL A 105 8.85 -16.39 2.61
C VAL A 105 7.37 -16.79 2.46
N PRO A 106 6.67 -17.23 3.52
CA PRO A 106 5.29 -17.71 3.43
C PRO A 106 4.30 -16.61 3.02
N LEU A 107 3.19 -17.00 2.39
CA LEU A 107 2.10 -16.08 2.03
C LEU A 107 1.29 -15.67 3.28
N GLY A 108 1.00 -14.38 3.39
CA GLY A 108 0.19 -13.80 4.47
C GLY A 108 -1.23 -13.39 4.08
N GLY A 109 -1.53 -13.34 2.78
CA GLY A 109 -2.80 -12.90 2.22
C GLY A 109 -2.62 -11.84 1.14
N ASN A 110 -3.71 -11.14 0.80
CA ASN A 110 -3.72 -10.13 -0.25
C ASN A 110 -3.72 -8.72 0.33
N VAL A 111 -2.97 -7.82 -0.30
CA VAL A 111 -3.06 -6.38 -0.09
C VAL A 111 -4.41 -5.88 -0.63
N THR A 112 -5.06 -5.02 0.13
CA THR A 112 -6.32 -4.34 -0.22
C THR A 112 -6.04 -2.95 -0.77
N TYR A 113 -7.01 -2.34 -1.44
CA TYR A 113 -6.91 -0.93 -1.84
C TYR A 113 -6.52 -0.05 -0.64
N ARG A 114 -5.66 0.94 -0.87
CA ARG A 114 -5.25 1.87 0.18
C ARG A 114 -6.47 2.64 0.71
N PRO A 115 -6.74 2.59 2.03
CA PRO A 115 -7.85 3.32 2.61
C PRO A 115 -7.82 4.83 2.27
N GLY A 116 -8.99 5.38 1.94
CA GLY A 116 -9.13 6.80 1.56
C GLY A 116 -8.65 7.16 0.17
N ARG A 117 -7.93 6.30 -0.56
CA ARG A 117 -7.30 6.68 -1.83
C ARG A 117 -8.25 6.72 -3.03
N LYS A 118 -9.15 5.74 -3.12
CA LYS A 118 -10.11 5.55 -4.21
C LYS A 118 -11.42 5.07 -3.63
N MET A 119 -12.49 5.31 -4.38
CA MET A 119 -13.75 4.58 -4.19
C MET A 119 -13.68 3.28 -4.99
N VAL A 120 -14.49 2.31 -4.61
CA VAL A 120 -14.53 1.00 -5.27
C VAL A 120 -15.96 0.50 -5.42
N LYS A 121 -16.16 -0.39 -6.39
CA LYS A 121 -17.39 -1.15 -6.58
C LYS A 121 -17.06 -2.59 -7.00
N ILE A 122 -18.06 -3.45 -7.02
CA ILE A 122 -17.96 -4.77 -7.66
C ILE A 122 -18.97 -4.85 -8.80
N ASP A 123 -18.75 -5.76 -9.75
CA ASP A 123 -19.61 -5.86 -10.93
C ASP A 123 -21.03 -6.32 -10.58
N THR A 124 -21.15 -7.13 -9.54
CA THR A 124 -22.43 -7.69 -9.08
C THR A 124 -23.22 -6.77 -8.15
N ASP A 125 -22.71 -5.58 -7.79
CA ASP A 125 -23.35 -4.65 -6.85
C ASP A 125 -23.24 -3.21 -7.35
N PRO A 126 -24.37 -2.50 -7.59
CA PRO A 126 -24.34 -1.13 -8.08
C PRO A 126 -23.83 -0.12 -7.04
N ARG A 127 -23.68 -0.51 -5.77
CA ARG A 127 -23.25 0.38 -4.69
C ARG A 127 -21.80 0.80 -4.86
N THR A 128 -21.53 2.06 -4.49
CA THR A 128 -20.17 2.59 -4.42
C THR A 128 -19.70 2.63 -2.98
N TYR A 129 -18.48 2.15 -2.74
CA TYR A 129 -17.89 2.03 -1.42
C TYR A 129 -16.64 2.89 -1.31
N VAL A 130 -16.39 3.44 -0.12
CA VAL A 130 -15.03 3.82 0.28
C VAL A 130 -14.34 2.63 0.91
N VAL A 131 -13.01 2.64 0.84
CA VAL A 131 -12.17 1.68 1.56
C VAL A 131 -11.70 2.32 2.86
N ASP A 132 -12.05 1.70 3.97
CA ASP A 132 -11.63 2.06 5.33
C ASP A 132 -10.56 1.07 5.84
N ARG A 133 -9.90 1.41 6.94
CA ARG A 133 -8.77 0.66 7.50
C ARG A 133 -9.12 -0.81 7.73
N GLY A 134 -8.21 -1.71 7.36
CA GLY A 134 -8.38 -3.15 7.52
C GLY A 134 -9.19 -3.79 6.40
N GLY A 135 -9.29 -3.14 5.24
CA GLY A 135 -10.05 -3.61 4.09
C GLY A 135 -11.57 -3.61 4.32
N VAL A 136 -12.09 -2.59 5.01
CA VAL A 136 -13.53 -2.47 5.27
C VAL A 136 -14.17 -1.62 4.18
N LEU A 137 -15.18 -2.14 3.51
CA LEU A 137 -15.95 -1.41 2.51
C LEU A 137 -17.19 -0.79 3.15
N ARG A 138 -17.30 0.53 3.06
CA ARG A 138 -18.41 1.30 3.62
C ARG A 138 -19.18 1.98 2.50
N HIS A 139 -20.46 1.64 2.38
CA HIS A 139 -21.32 2.16 1.31
C HIS A 139 -21.54 3.66 1.47
N VAL A 140 -21.34 4.42 0.39
CA VAL A 140 -21.64 5.86 0.35
C VAL A 140 -23.07 6.03 -0.17
N THR A 141 -23.97 6.51 0.68
CA THR A 141 -25.43 6.41 0.43
C THR A 141 -25.98 7.40 -0.59
N SER A 142 -25.21 8.41 -1.00
CA SER A 142 -25.66 9.40 -1.98
C SER A 142 -24.53 9.98 -2.84
N GLU A 143 -24.89 10.47 -4.02
CA GLU A 143 -23.97 11.19 -4.90
C GLU A 143 -23.44 12.48 -4.26
N SER A 144 -24.31 13.24 -3.57
CA SER A 144 -23.90 14.47 -2.87
C SER A 144 -22.82 14.19 -1.82
N LEU A 145 -22.94 13.07 -1.10
CA LEU A 145 -21.91 12.64 -0.17
C LEU A 145 -20.63 12.22 -0.90
N ALA A 146 -20.71 11.47 -2.00
CA ALA A 146 -19.54 11.11 -2.79
C ALA A 146 -18.79 12.35 -3.32
N GLN A 147 -19.52 13.35 -3.81
CA GLN A 147 -18.96 14.64 -4.22
C GLN A 147 -18.31 15.40 -3.06
N THR A 148 -18.89 15.33 -1.86
CA THR A 148 -18.32 15.96 -0.65
C THR A 148 -17.00 15.29 -0.25
N LEU A 149 -16.92 13.96 -0.36
CA LEU A 149 -15.75 13.18 0.05
C LEU A 149 -14.61 13.22 -0.98
N TYR A 150 -14.93 13.09 -2.28
CA TYR A 150 -13.94 12.90 -3.36
C TYR A 150 -13.95 14.01 -4.42
N GLY A 151 -14.77 15.04 -4.24
CA GLY A 151 -14.89 16.17 -5.18
C GLY A 151 -15.86 15.89 -6.33
N LEU A 152 -16.11 16.90 -7.16
CA LEU A 152 -17.10 16.84 -8.26
C LEU A 152 -16.81 15.73 -9.28
N ASN A 153 -15.55 15.32 -9.44
CA ASN A 153 -15.12 14.25 -10.32
C ASN A 153 -14.97 12.89 -9.60
N TRP A 154 -15.70 12.66 -8.51
CA TRP A 154 -15.64 11.42 -7.71
C TRP A 154 -15.85 10.16 -8.57
N ASN A 155 -16.69 10.25 -9.59
CA ASN A 155 -17.00 9.17 -10.52
C ASN A 155 -15.77 8.70 -11.33
N ASN A 156 -14.78 9.57 -11.54
CA ASN A 156 -13.50 9.21 -12.16
C ASN A 156 -12.51 8.57 -11.15
N GLN A 157 -12.94 8.39 -9.89
CA GLN A 157 -12.14 7.85 -8.80
C GLN A 157 -12.70 6.53 -8.26
N ILE A 158 -13.61 5.89 -9.02
CA ILE A 158 -14.14 4.57 -8.73
C ILE A 158 -13.36 3.54 -9.54
N ASP A 159 -12.86 2.52 -8.86
CA ASP A 159 -12.34 1.31 -9.52
C ASP A 159 -13.23 0.10 -9.26
N ASP A 160 -13.40 -0.74 -10.27
CA ASP A 160 -14.01 -2.07 -10.09
C ASP A 160 -13.02 -3.04 -9.43
N ILE A 161 -13.48 -3.70 -8.38
CA ILE A 161 -12.82 -4.85 -7.76
C ILE A 161 -13.41 -6.11 -8.41
N PRO A 162 -12.59 -6.97 -9.04
CA PRO A 162 -13.06 -8.26 -9.54
C PRO A 162 -13.65 -9.11 -8.40
N ASP A 163 -14.74 -9.82 -8.66
CA ASP A 163 -15.48 -10.61 -7.65
C ASP A 163 -14.61 -11.54 -6.82
N GLY A 164 -13.65 -12.23 -7.45
CA GLY A 164 -12.71 -13.14 -6.77
C GLY A 164 -11.79 -12.45 -5.75
N PHE A 165 -11.66 -11.12 -5.81
CA PHE A 165 -10.91 -10.33 -4.83
C PHE A 165 -11.81 -9.61 -3.82
N PHE A 166 -13.12 -9.62 -4.00
CA PHE A 166 -14.06 -9.04 -3.04
C PHE A 166 -14.00 -9.74 -1.68
N ILE A 167 -13.73 -11.05 -1.66
CA ILE A 167 -13.55 -11.84 -0.42
C ILE A 167 -12.41 -11.35 0.48
N ASN A 168 -11.51 -10.49 -0.03
CA ASN A 168 -10.45 -9.88 0.77
C ASN A 168 -10.96 -8.72 1.64
N TYR A 169 -12.20 -8.28 1.43
CA TYR A 169 -12.82 -7.16 2.10
C TYR A 169 -13.92 -7.61 3.07
N ARG A 170 -14.24 -6.73 4.01
CA ARG A 170 -15.38 -6.88 4.93
C ARG A 170 -16.35 -5.73 4.72
N LEU A 171 -17.65 -6.00 4.76
CA LEU A 171 -18.65 -4.93 4.73
C LEU A 171 -18.72 -4.26 6.10
N GLY A 172 -18.67 -2.93 6.11
CA GLY A 172 -18.86 -2.10 7.29
C GLY A 172 -20.16 -1.30 7.23
N THR A 173 -20.40 -0.50 8.27
CA THR A 173 -21.53 0.42 8.33
C THR A 173 -21.48 1.42 7.18
N ALA A 174 -22.62 1.67 6.55
CA ALA A 174 -22.77 2.70 5.54
C ALA A 174 -22.38 4.08 6.11
N ILE A 175 -22.01 4.99 5.21
CA ILE A 175 -21.68 6.37 5.54
C ILE A 175 -22.85 7.23 5.07
N GLU A 176 -23.48 7.92 6.00
CA GLU A 176 -24.62 8.80 5.73
C GLU A 176 -24.21 10.27 5.71
N THR A 177 -23.15 10.62 6.43
CA THR A 177 -22.66 11.99 6.57
C THR A 177 -21.15 12.08 6.40
N ALA A 178 -20.65 13.26 6.01
CA ALA A 178 -19.22 13.49 5.78
C ALA A 178 -18.37 13.49 7.07
N SER A 179 -18.99 13.50 8.26
CA SER A 179 -18.26 13.40 9.53
C SER A 179 -17.88 11.95 9.88
N GLU A 180 -18.59 10.96 9.34
CA GLU A 180 -18.34 9.53 9.60
C GLU A 180 -17.15 8.96 8.84
N TYR A 181 -16.66 9.68 7.83
CA TYR A 181 -15.52 9.30 7.01
C TYR A 181 -14.87 10.52 6.37
N GLN A 182 -13.57 10.69 6.59
CA GLN A 182 -12.78 11.72 5.93
C GLN A 182 -11.60 11.06 5.22
N PRO A 183 -11.59 11.00 3.87
CA PRO A 183 -10.55 10.28 3.12
C PRO A 183 -9.14 10.74 3.49
N ALA A 184 -8.95 12.04 3.69
CA ALA A 184 -7.67 12.62 4.10
C ALA A 184 -7.20 12.05 5.45
N ASN A 185 -8.06 12.00 6.47
CA ASN A 185 -7.71 11.47 7.79
C ASN A 185 -7.40 9.97 7.73
N VAL A 186 -8.19 9.21 6.98
CA VAL A 186 -7.97 7.77 6.83
C VAL A 186 -6.63 7.50 6.13
N MET A 187 -6.27 8.31 5.12
CA MET A 187 -4.96 8.25 4.47
C MET A 187 -3.81 8.66 5.39
N THR A 188 -3.97 9.67 6.25
CA THR A 188 -2.88 10.08 7.16
C THR A 188 -2.66 9.09 8.29
N LEU A 189 -3.73 8.39 8.73
CA LEU A 189 -3.67 7.33 9.72
C LEU A 189 -3.24 5.96 9.15
N THR A 190 -3.25 5.81 7.82
CA THR A 190 -2.91 4.57 7.13
C THR A 190 -1.86 4.83 6.04
N THR A 191 -0.62 5.06 6.45
CA THR A 191 0.50 5.31 5.53
C THR A 191 1.14 4.03 5.00
N THR A 192 0.97 2.90 5.71
CA THR A 192 1.58 1.62 5.32
C THR A 192 0.58 0.48 5.27
N ILE A 193 0.94 -0.57 4.52
CA ILE A 193 0.18 -1.82 4.46
C ILE A 193 0.18 -2.51 5.84
N ALA A 194 1.26 -2.38 6.63
CA ALA A 194 1.29 -2.88 8.00
C ALA A 194 0.23 -2.23 8.87
N GLN A 195 0.08 -0.90 8.80
CA GLN A 195 -0.96 -0.17 9.53
C GLN A 195 -2.37 -0.55 9.10
N ASP A 196 -2.61 -0.68 7.79
CA ASP A 196 -3.90 -1.13 7.25
C ASP A 196 -4.27 -2.51 7.79
N LYS A 197 -3.32 -3.43 7.74
CA LYS A 197 -3.56 -4.84 8.05
C LYS A 197 -3.36 -5.22 9.52
N GLY A 198 -2.97 -4.27 10.38
CA GLY A 198 -2.62 -4.54 11.77
C GLY A 198 -1.46 -5.54 11.90
N LEU A 199 -0.45 -5.43 11.02
CA LEU A 199 0.72 -6.32 10.98
C LEU A 199 1.94 -5.73 11.67
N GLU A 200 1.83 -4.52 12.21
CA GLU A 200 2.84 -3.97 13.09
C GLU A 200 3.04 -4.95 14.26
N GLU A 201 4.29 -5.19 14.69
CA GLU A 201 4.51 -6.02 15.87
C GLU A 201 3.71 -5.44 17.04
N GLU A 202 3.02 -6.28 17.82
CA GLU A 202 2.28 -5.78 18.98
C GLU A 202 3.23 -4.99 19.90
N GLY A 203 2.84 -3.76 20.20
CA GLY A 203 3.71 -2.84 20.93
C GLY A 203 4.88 -2.29 20.10
N VAL A 204 4.80 -2.26 18.77
CA VAL A 204 5.71 -1.51 17.90
C VAL A 204 4.89 -0.67 16.92
N ILE A 205 5.11 0.64 16.87
CA ILE A 205 4.44 1.57 15.94
C ILE A 205 5.49 2.25 15.07
N THR A 206 5.26 2.35 13.77
CA THR A 206 6.17 3.07 12.86
C THR A 206 5.63 4.45 12.47
N ILE A 207 6.47 5.47 12.59
CA ILE A 207 6.22 6.84 12.12
C ILE A 207 7.16 7.10 10.94
N SER A 208 6.63 7.51 9.80
CA SER A 208 7.44 7.91 8.65
C SER A 208 7.89 9.37 8.81
N ILE A 209 9.16 9.64 8.52
CA ILE A 209 9.67 11.01 8.36
C ILE A 209 9.73 11.29 6.87
N GLY A 210 8.97 12.30 6.42
CA GLY A 210 8.80 12.62 5.01
C GLY A 210 7.75 11.73 4.32
N ALA A 211 6.96 12.38 3.45
CA ALA A 211 5.84 11.87 2.64
C ALA A 211 4.46 11.69 3.32
N PRO A 212 3.38 12.39 2.86
CA PRO A 212 3.31 13.56 1.98
C PRO A 212 3.09 14.85 2.81
N GLY A 213 4.12 15.67 2.98
CA GLY A 213 4.02 16.98 3.65
C GLY A 213 5.17 17.36 4.59
N ASP A 214 6.40 16.89 4.33
CA ASP A 214 7.63 17.31 5.02
C ASP A 214 7.65 17.13 6.56
N GLY A 215 6.80 16.25 7.11
CA GLY A 215 6.62 16.08 8.56
C GLY A 215 6.72 14.63 9.06
N PHE A 216 6.44 14.45 10.35
CA PHE A 216 6.20 13.12 10.94
C PHE A 216 4.80 12.64 10.54
N VAL A 217 4.69 11.44 9.99
CA VAL A 217 3.40 10.88 9.55
C VAL A 217 3.19 9.49 10.14
N PRO A 218 2.14 9.30 10.96
CA PRO A 218 1.24 10.34 11.49
C PRO A 218 1.94 11.32 12.47
N SER A 219 1.46 12.57 12.54
CA SER A 219 1.96 13.58 13.47
C SER A 219 1.33 13.51 14.86
N SER A 220 0.30 12.67 15.04
CA SER A 220 -0.26 12.36 16.35
C SER A 220 -0.71 10.91 16.40
N ILE A 221 -0.31 10.20 17.45
CA ILE A 221 -0.73 8.82 17.70
C ILE A 221 -1.12 8.62 19.15
N THR A 222 -1.97 7.63 19.38
CA THR A 222 -2.26 7.08 20.71
C THR A 222 -1.76 5.64 20.76
N VAL A 223 -0.95 5.32 21.77
CA VAL A 223 -0.31 4.01 21.96
C VAL A 223 -0.52 3.53 23.39
N LYS A 224 -0.46 2.21 23.61
CA LYS A 224 -0.46 1.66 24.96
C LYS A 224 0.93 1.80 25.60
N ARG A 225 0.99 1.92 26.91
CA ARG A 225 2.24 1.77 27.67
C ARG A 225 2.97 0.48 27.26
N GLY A 226 4.28 0.54 27.08
CA GLY A 226 5.07 -0.59 26.58
C GLY A 226 5.35 -0.53 25.08
N THR A 227 4.74 0.42 24.37
CA THR A 227 4.90 0.52 22.92
C THR A 227 6.27 1.08 22.55
N ARG A 228 6.99 0.37 21.68
CA ARG A 228 8.14 0.85 20.93
C ARG A 228 7.65 1.69 19.77
N VAL A 229 8.14 2.91 19.63
CA VAL A 229 7.87 3.75 18.48
C VAL A 229 9.16 3.84 17.66
N THR A 230 9.08 3.48 16.39
CA THR A 230 10.17 3.53 15.43
C THR A 230 9.90 4.64 14.42
N TRP A 231 10.81 5.59 14.29
CA TRP A 231 10.79 6.58 13.24
C TRP A 231 11.69 6.10 12.10
N THR A 232 11.18 6.07 10.89
CA THR A 232 11.95 5.73 9.69
C THR A 232 12.02 6.93 8.78
N ASN A 233 13.23 7.36 8.44
CA ASN A 233 13.43 8.40 7.46
C ASN A 233 13.21 7.85 6.04
N ARG A 234 12.15 8.33 5.38
CA ARG A 234 11.74 7.88 4.04
C ARG A 234 11.93 8.96 2.98
N ASP A 235 12.52 10.09 3.32
CA ASP A 235 12.95 11.09 2.36
C ASP A 235 14.48 11.10 2.19
N ASN A 236 14.97 12.07 1.42
CA ASN A 236 16.38 12.18 1.04
C ASN A 236 17.16 13.21 1.87
N MET A 237 16.57 13.75 2.93
CA MET A 237 17.19 14.71 3.84
C MET A 237 17.57 14.03 5.15
N VAL A 238 18.48 14.61 5.92
CA VAL A 238 18.75 14.14 7.28
C VAL A 238 17.72 14.75 8.23
N HIS A 239 17.18 13.94 9.13
CA HIS A 239 16.22 14.36 10.14
C HIS A 239 16.63 13.87 11.53
N ASN A 240 15.97 14.37 12.56
CA ASN A 240 16.03 13.77 13.89
C ASN A 240 14.69 13.85 14.61
N VAL A 241 14.63 13.24 15.79
CA VAL A 241 13.46 13.23 16.67
C VAL A 241 13.93 13.68 18.04
N SER A 242 13.46 14.83 18.49
CA SER A 242 13.88 15.47 19.73
C SER A 242 12.67 15.82 20.61
N GLY A 243 12.66 15.29 21.84
CA GLY A 243 11.69 15.63 22.87
C GLY A 243 12.34 16.50 23.96
N SER A 244 11.61 16.78 25.05
CA SER A 244 12.07 17.70 26.10
C SER A 244 13.48 17.39 26.66
N ASN A 245 13.80 16.12 26.89
CA ASN A 245 15.04 15.70 27.57
C ASN A 245 15.78 14.59 26.80
N TRP A 246 15.52 14.43 25.49
CA TRP A 246 16.14 13.39 24.69
C TRP A 246 16.16 13.76 23.21
N SER A 247 17.12 13.20 22.47
CA SER A 247 17.20 13.29 21.02
C SER A 247 17.65 11.94 20.44
N SER A 248 17.18 11.62 19.24
CA SER A 248 17.65 10.47 18.46
C SER A 248 19.06 10.62 17.93
N GLY A 249 19.57 11.85 17.85
CA GLY A 249 20.65 12.20 16.93
C GLY A 249 20.19 12.11 15.47
N ASP A 250 21.13 12.26 14.53
CA ASP A 250 20.84 12.26 13.10
C ASP A 250 20.33 10.90 12.61
N ILE A 251 19.25 10.95 11.83
CA ILE A 251 18.64 9.83 11.13
C ILE A 251 18.80 10.11 9.63
N ALA A 252 19.82 9.49 9.04
CA ALA A 252 20.07 9.60 7.60
C ALA A 252 18.94 8.96 6.76
N PRO A 253 18.84 9.29 5.45
CA PRO A 253 17.89 8.65 4.54
C PRO A 253 17.90 7.11 4.64
N GLY A 254 16.72 6.52 4.79
CA GLY A 254 16.52 5.08 4.96
C GLY A 254 16.88 4.52 6.34
N GLN A 255 17.42 5.32 7.26
CA GLN A 255 17.72 4.90 8.63
C GLN A 255 16.50 5.05 9.55
N SER A 256 16.59 4.42 10.72
CA SER A 256 15.51 4.46 11.72
C SER A 256 16.04 4.65 13.14
N TYR A 257 15.21 5.23 14.00
CA TYR A 257 15.44 5.34 15.44
C TYR A 257 14.25 4.74 16.19
N THR A 258 14.48 4.07 17.31
CA THR A 258 13.41 3.46 18.12
C THR A 258 13.49 3.89 19.58
N LYS A 259 12.33 4.22 20.17
CA LYS A 259 12.17 4.55 21.59
C LYS A 259 10.97 3.84 22.19
N ILE A 260 11.11 3.33 23.41
CA ILE A 260 10.01 2.71 24.17
C ILE A 260 9.29 3.77 25.00
N TYR A 261 7.96 3.73 25.00
CA TYR A 261 7.08 4.59 25.78
C TYR A 261 6.41 3.79 26.91
N ASP A 262 7.07 3.75 28.06
CA ASP A 262 6.64 2.99 29.25
C ASP A 262 5.92 3.83 30.32
N VAL A 263 5.70 5.12 30.05
CA VAL A 263 5.05 6.05 30.98
C VAL A 263 3.82 6.65 30.30
N VAL A 264 2.67 6.56 30.97
CA VAL A 264 1.40 7.18 30.53
C VAL A 264 1.57 8.70 30.52
N GLY A 265 1.12 9.36 29.45
CA GLY A 265 1.26 10.81 29.29
C GLY A 265 1.21 11.27 27.84
N SER A 266 1.32 12.58 27.64
CA SER A 266 1.47 13.21 26.33
C SER A 266 2.92 13.64 26.15
N PHE A 267 3.52 13.26 25.02
CA PHE A 267 4.92 13.52 24.71
C PHE A 267 5.03 14.23 23.37
N ASP A 268 5.25 15.54 23.42
CA ASP A 268 5.55 16.34 22.24
C ASP A 268 7.01 16.17 21.84
N TYR A 269 7.24 16.14 20.54
CA TYR A 269 8.56 16.05 19.93
C TYR A 269 8.61 16.78 18.60
N HIS A 270 9.82 17.09 18.15
CA HIS A 270 10.06 17.83 16.92
C HIS A 270 11.36 17.38 16.23
N CYS A 271 11.56 17.80 14.97
CA CYS A 271 12.87 17.75 14.32
C CYS A 271 13.63 19.04 14.64
N SER A 272 14.82 18.96 15.22
CA SER A 272 15.62 20.16 15.55
C SER A 272 16.26 20.80 14.32
N ILE A 273 16.38 20.06 13.21
CA ILE A 273 16.88 20.55 11.92
C ILE A 273 15.78 21.32 11.18
N HIS A 274 14.53 20.87 11.34
CA HIS A 274 13.34 21.40 10.66
C HIS A 274 12.25 21.73 11.70
N PRO A 275 12.32 22.89 12.39
CA PRO A 275 11.50 23.17 13.58
C PRO A 275 9.97 23.20 13.36
N ALA A 276 9.52 23.33 12.10
CA ALA A 276 8.11 23.25 11.75
C ALA A 276 7.54 21.82 11.92
N MET A 277 8.39 20.79 11.90
CA MET A 277 8.00 19.40 12.09
C MET A 277 7.76 19.11 13.56
N GLN A 278 6.49 19.09 13.96
CA GLN A 278 6.06 18.80 15.32
C GLN A 278 5.09 17.64 15.33
N ALA A 279 5.12 16.85 16.39
CA ALA A 279 4.23 15.71 16.57
C ALA A 279 4.09 15.33 18.05
N THR A 280 3.06 14.54 18.34
CA THR A 280 2.70 14.14 19.71
C THR A 280 2.46 12.64 19.80
N ILE A 281 2.96 12.02 20.86
CA ILE A 281 2.62 10.63 21.23
C ILE A 281 1.82 10.67 22.53
N ASN A 282 0.59 10.17 22.48
CA ASN A 282 -0.27 9.97 23.64
C ASN A 282 -0.15 8.52 24.11
N VAL A 283 0.34 8.31 25.33
CA VAL A 283 0.48 6.98 25.92
C VAL A 283 -0.65 6.75 26.90
N VAL A 284 -1.46 5.73 26.66
CA VAL A 284 -2.58 5.30 27.51
C VAL A 284 -2.23 4.01 28.28
N PRO A 285 -2.94 3.67 29.37
CA PRO A 285 -2.68 2.50 30.18
C PRO A 285 -2.56 1.17 29.41
#